data_AF-A0A8J4WRE1-F1
#
_entry.id   AF-A0A8J4WRE1-F1
#
_cell.length_a   1.000
_cell.length_b   1.000
_cell.length_c   1.000
_cell.angle_alpha   90.00
_cell.angle_beta   90.00
_cell.angle_gamma   90.00
#
_symmetry.space_group_name_H-M   'P 1'
#
loop_
_entity.id
_entity.type
_entity.pdbx_description
1 polymer ?
#
loop_
_entity_poly.entity_id
_entity_poly.type
_entity_poly.pdbx_seq_one_letter_code
_entity_poly.pdbx_strand_id
1 'polypeptide(L)'
;MDLGRLSCVRRESDGLSLHQLVSCMLREDYEKRDPGQYQSMRSRVLELLVERYPAATKLGQMQIAAHVLELYREQLPAVHAYADFSGIRQQHYEQQAFLNPNELPLLHRYLEASLARADWQSELVESGQHHALLDDIARVAPEGLRLIRNGDGKPLAFCAGLWLSERTWSLIERYAPALAELMPKLADDNGYDARLDGDTVCVLLAAVDVEQPYYRPEELGAMLFQNWLIDTANGLRAIIPAADPQLGTLLSQLGFDRGGSIPEERVPFRRSGGEQSLHDSGRVESEALRAVPWSEMKQLVQHMYDDSVLEALPSLQAAGCEPTSARELILCLLTEVTPRYPLTEFEQRILRDGYLQRNLRKSQLAEALHMSRATFYRHVRQAFQHLGYAFTEAWTELKR
;
A
#
# COMPACT_ATOMS: atom_id res chain seq x y z
N MET A 1 8.20 4.01 42.40
CA MET A 1 7.05 3.17 42.01
C MET A 1 7.57 2.06 41.12
N ASP A 2 7.21 0.80 41.39
CA ASP A 2 7.56 -0.33 40.52
C ASP A 2 6.55 -0.38 39.36
N LEU A 3 6.95 0.13 38.19
CA LEU A 3 6.10 0.17 36.98
C LEU A 3 5.65 -1.23 36.55
N GLY A 4 6.40 -2.28 36.89
CA GLY A 4 6.07 -3.66 36.55
C GLY A 4 4.90 -4.26 37.32
N ARG A 5 4.26 -3.49 38.22
CA ARG A 5 3.05 -3.89 38.95
C ARG A 5 1.75 -3.40 38.27
N LEU A 6 1.85 -2.59 37.24
CA LEU A 6 0.69 -2.10 36.49
C LEU A 6 0.15 -3.22 35.60
N SER A 7 -1.18 -3.40 35.58
CA SER A 7 -1.84 -4.44 34.75
C SER A 7 -1.59 -4.27 33.25
N CYS A 8 -1.21 -3.07 32.83
CA CYS A 8 -0.85 -2.73 31.46
C CYS A 8 0.65 -2.82 31.17
N VAL A 9 1.50 -3.24 32.11
CA VAL A 9 2.95 -3.37 31.90
C VAL A 9 3.35 -4.83 32.06
N ARG A 10 4.00 -5.39 31.05
CA ARG A 10 4.60 -6.72 31.09
C ARG A 10 6.11 -6.60 31.27
N ARG A 11 6.69 -7.56 31.98
CA ARG A 11 8.14 -7.75 32.05
C ARG A 11 8.52 -8.76 30.98
N GLU A 12 9.37 -8.34 30.06
CA GLU A 12 9.96 -9.19 29.03
C GLU A 12 11.45 -9.37 29.34
N SER A 13 12.10 -10.33 28.69
CA SER A 13 13.53 -10.61 28.88
C SER A 13 14.41 -9.37 28.65
N ASP A 14 13.90 -8.43 27.83
CA ASP A 14 14.64 -7.28 27.33
C ASP A 14 14.18 -5.96 28.00
N GLY A 15 13.21 -6.02 28.94
CA GLY A 15 12.76 -4.84 29.68
C GLY A 15 11.27 -4.84 30.08
N LEU A 16 10.66 -3.66 30.02
CA LEU A 16 9.23 -3.46 30.29
C LEU A 16 8.51 -3.16 28.98
N SER A 17 7.46 -3.91 28.67
CA SER A 17 6.57 -3.64 27.54
C SER A 17 5.20 -3.15 28.03
N LEU A 18 4.58 -2.25 27.29
CA LEU A 18 3.24 -1.76 27.57
C LEU A 18 2.21 -2.56 26.76
N HIS A 19 1.03 -2.76 27.35
CA HIS A 19 -0.12 -3.28 26.63
C HIS A 19 -0.46 -2.33 25.48
N GLN A 20 -0.63 -2.87 24.27
CA GLN A 20 -0.70 -2.09 23.03
C GLN A 20 -1.77 -0.98 23.06
N LEU A 21 -2.95 -1.25 23.63
CA LEU A 21 -4.00 -0.24 23.78
C LEU A 21 -3.54 0.95 24.62
N VAL A 22 -2.80 0.69 25.70
CA VAL A 22 -2.26 1.75 26.58
C VAL A 22 -1.09 2.45 25.91
N SER A 23 -0.26 1.72 25.17
CA SER A 23 0.82 2.28 24.36
C SER A 23 0.27 3.27 23.32
N CYS A 24 -0.77 2.89 22.56
CA CYS A 24 -1.45 3.77 21.60
C CYS A 24 -2.05 5.00 22.28
N MET A 25 -2.83 4.81 23.36
CA MET A 25 -3.46 5.93 24.06
C MET A 25 -2.42 6.92 24.63
N LEU A 26 -1.32 6.41 25.19
CA LEU A 26 -0.23 7.26 25.68
C LEU A 26 0.46 7.98 24.51
N ARG A 27 0.72 7.28 23.41
CA ARG A 27 1.33 7.88 22.22
C ARG A 27 0.49 9.03 21.66
N GLU A 28 -0.80 8.81 21.47
CA GLU A 28 -1.73 9.84 21.03
C GLU A 28 -1.81 11.01 22.01
N ASP A 29 -1.79 10.74 23.31
CA ASP A 29 -1.79 11.76 24.36
C ASP A 29 -0.49 12.58 24.36
N TYR A 30 0.68 11.95 24.17
CA TYR A 30 1.96 12.63 24.03
C TYR A 30 2.02 13.48 22.75
N GLU A 31 1.54 12.95 21.63
CA GLU A 31 1.49 13.67 20.36
C GLU A 31 0.57 14.89 20.43
N LYS A 32 -0.60 14.77 21.08
CA LYS A 32 -1.56 15.89 21.24
C LYS A 32 -1.10 16.92 22.26
N ARG A 33 -0.45 16.49 23.35
CA ARG A 33 -0.07 17.38 24.47
C ARG A 33 1.16 18.23 24.15
N ASP A 34 2.20 17.64 23.55
CA ASP A 34 3.42 18.35 23.15
C ASP A 34 4.02 17.70 21.88
N PRO A 35 3.55 18.11 20.70
CA PRO A 35 4.02 17.56 19.43
C PRO A 35 5.53 17.72 19.22
N GLY A 36 6.11 18.83 19.70
CA GLY A 36 7.52 19.16 19.52
C GLY A 36 8.44 18.27 20.35
N GLN A 37 8.08 18.04 21.61
CA GLN A 37 8.80 17.12 22.49
C GLN A 37 8.65 15.67 22.01
N TYR A 38 7.45 15.28 21.59
CA TYR A 38 7.21 13.94 21.03
C TYR A 38 8.06 13.69 19.78
N GLN A 39 8.13 14.64 18.85
CA GLN A 39 8.97 14.51 17.66
C GLN A 39 10.46 14.45 18.01
N SER A 40 10.91 15.28 18.96
CA SER A 40 12.30 15.28 19.42
C SER A 40 12.68 13.97 20.08
N MET A 41 11.77 13.38 20.88
CA MET A 41 11.95 12.06 21.46
C MET A 41 12.02 10.97 20.38
N ARG A 42 11.14 11.00 19.37
CA ARG A 42 11.19 10.04 18.24
C ARG A 42 12.48 10.16 17.44
N SER A 43 12.91 11.37 17.08
CA SER A 43 14.19 11.59 16.39
C SER A 43 15.36 11.07 17.22
N ARG A 44 15.35 11.29 18.54
CA ARG A 44 16.40 10.80 19.42
C ARG A 44 16.44 9.28 19.50
N VAL A 45 15.29 8.62 19.54
CA VAL A 45 15.22 7.15 19.49
C VAL A 45 15.74 6.65 18.15
N LEU A 46 15.36 7.28 17.04
CA LEU A 46 15.87 6.92 15.71
C LEU A 46 17.40 7.08 15.62
N GLU A 47 17.96 8.19 16.09
CA GLU A 47 19.41 8.41 16.14
C GLU A 47 20.13 7.28 16.89
N LEU A 48 19.64 6.90 18.07
CA LEU A 48 20.22 5.83 18.87
C LEU A 48 20.13 4.46 18.17
N LEU A 49 19.04 4.20 17.45
CA LEU A 49 18.86 2.98 16.67
C LEU A 49 19.81 2.95 15.46
N VAL A 50 19.95 4.06 14.74
CA VAL A 50 20.87 4.21 13.59
C VAL A 50 22.33 4.08 14.03
N GLU A 51 22.72 4.66 15.16
CA GLU A 51 24.08 4.54 15.71
C GLU A 51 24.44 3.08 16.06
N ARG A 52 23.48 2.28 16.53
CA ARG A 52 23.69 0.88 16.92
C ARG A 52 23.68 -0.09 15.75
N TYR A 53 23.04 0.28 14.65
CA TYR A 53 22.80 -0.60 13.51
C TYR A 53 24.07 -1.21 12.89
N PRO A 54 25.16 -0.46 12.63
CA PRO A 54 26.35 -1.02 11.99
C PRO A 54 27.11 -2.01 12.87
N ALA A 55 26.98 -1.90 14.20
CA ALA A 55 27.66 -2.75 15.18
C ALA A 55 26.81 -3.95 15.64
N ALA A 56 25.55 -4.03 15.22
CA ALA A 56 24.64 -5.10 15.60
C ALA A 56 24.90 -6.39 14.80
N THR A 57 24.60 -7.54 15.41
CA THR A 57 24.51 -8.82 14.69
C THR A 57 23.32 -8.77 13.71
N LYS A 58 23.23 -9.71 12.76
CA LYS A 58 22.07 -9.80 11.84
C LYS A 58 20.72 -9.82 12.58
N LEU A 59 20.62 -10.63 13.63
CA LEU A 59 19.42 -10.65 14.47
C LEU A 59 19.15 -9.28 15.12
N GLY A 60 20.20 -8.61 15.59
CA GLY A 60 20.08 -7.25 16.14
C GLY A 60 19.70 -6.20 15.11
N GLN A 61 20.15 -6.31 13.86
CA GLN A 61 19.77 -5.42 12.76
C GLN A 61 18.28 -5.57 12.42
N MET A 62 17.77 -6.81 12.39
CA MET A 62 16.34 -7.08 12.21
C MET A 62 15.50 -6.49 13.36
N GLN A 63 15.95 -6.66 14.61
CA GLN A 63 15.29 -6.08 15.78
C GLN A 63 15.26 -4.54 15.70
N ILE A 64 16.38 -3.92 15.33
CA ILE A 64 16.46 -2.47 15.13
C ILE A 64 15.49 -2.03 14.03
N ALA A 65 15.44 -2.73 12.89
CA ALA A 65 14.52 -2.43 11.80
C ALA A 65 13.04 -2.55 12.22
N ALA A 66 12.70 -3.60 12.98
CA ALA A 66 11.36 -3.77 13.54
C ALA A 66 10.99 -2.61 14.47
N HIS A 67 11.91 -2.14 15.32
CA HIS A 67 11.70 -0.98 16.17
C HIS A 67 11.53 0.32 15.39
N VAL A 68 12.32 0.54 14.32
CA VAL A 68 12.16 1.70 13.44
C VAL A 68 10.79 1.67 12.74
N LEU A 69 10.38 0.52 12.21
CA LEU A 69 9.08 0.38 11.56
C LEU A 69 7.93 0.61 12.53
N GLU A 70 8.02 0.15 13.78
CA GLU A 70 7.00 0.47 14.79
C GLU A 70 6.99 1.97 15.13
N LEU A 71 8.17 2.58 15.29
CA LEU A 71 8.31 4.00 15.62
C LEU A 71 7.69 4.90 14.55
N TYR A 72 7.62 4.45 13.30
CA TYR A 72 7.08 5.17 12.15
C TYR A 72 5.82 4.54 11.55
N ARG A 73 5.20 3.56 12.21
CA ARG A 73 4.10 2.75 11.67
C ARG A 73 2.94 3.58 11.11
N GLU A 74 2.53 4.62 11.83
CA GLU A 74 1.42 5.51 11.44
C GLU A 74 1.79 6.49 10.31
N GLN A 75 3.08 6.62 10.02
CA GLN A 75 3.62 7.45 8.94
C GLN A 75 4.03 6.60 7.72
N LEU A 76 3.95 5.27 7.83
CA LEU A 76 4.14 4.40 6.69
C LEU A 76 3.03 4.65 5.67
N PRO A 77 3.37 4.60 4.37
CA PRO A 77 2.39 4.77 3.31
C PRO A 77 1.33 3.67 3.40
N ALA A 78 0.06 4.07 3.45
CA ALA A 78 -1.06 3.15 3.29
C ALA A 78 -1.60 3.28 1.87
N VAL A 79 -1.72 2.14 1.19
CA VAL A 79 -2.47 2.02 -0.05
C VAL A 79 -3.54 0.98 0.24
N HIS A 80 -4.78 1.42 0.42
CA HIS A 80 -5.90 0.58 0.88
C HIS A 80 -6.27 -0.59 -0.04
N ALA A 81 -5.59 -0.78 -1.17
CA ALA A 81 -5.73 -2.00 -1.99
C ALA A 81 -4.67 -3.07 -1.66
N TYR A 82 -3.61 -2.73 -0.93
CA TYR A 82 -2.41 -3.57 -0.74
C TYR A 82 -1.91 -3.61 0.71
N ALA A 83 -1.92 -2.49 1.42
CA ALA A 83 -1.35 -2.41 2.76
C ALA A 83 -2.00 -1.30 3.60
N ASP A 84 -2.48 -1.68 4.79
CA ASP A 84 -2.80 -0.78 5.89
C ASP A 84 -1.95 -1.11 7.13
N PHE A 85 -0.93 -0.28 7.38
CA PHE A 85 -0.01 -0.46 8.52
C PHE A 85 -0.60 0.02 9.86
N SER A 86 -1.71 0.77 9.85
CA SER A 86 -2.26 1.40 11.05
C SER A 86 -2.85 0.38 12.04
N GLY A 87 -3.41 -0.71 11.53
CA GLY A 87 -4.06 -1.78 12.29
C GLY A 87 -3.14 -2.89 12.82
N ILE A 88 -1.84 -2.89 12.47
CA ILE A 88 -0.94 -4.00 12.80
C ILE A 88 -0.71 -4.09 14.33
N ARG A 89 -1.10 -5.23 14.90
CA ARG A 89 -0.87 -5.59 16.31
C ARG A 89 0.43 -6.41 16.42
N GLN A 90 1.42 -5.91 17.16
CA GLN A 90 2.76 -6.50 17.29
C GLN A 90 2.82 -7.95 17.81
N GLN A 91 1.72 -8.51 18.33
CA GLN A 91 1.74 -9.75 19.12
C GLN A 91 1.87 -11.07 18.31
N HIS A 92 1.97 -11.03 16.98
CA HIS A 92 2.02 -12.27 16.18
C HIS A 92 3.30 -12.46 15.36
N TYR A 93 4.34 -11.67 15.62
CA TYR A 93 5.59 -11.70 14.86
C TYR A 93 6.66 -12.59 15.46
N GLU A 94 6.30 -13.81 15.83
CA GLU A 94 7.31 -14.81 16.16
C GLU A 94 6.82 -16.16 15.69
N GLN A 95 7.10 -16.47 14.43
CA GLN A 95 7.51 -17.79 13.98
C GLN A 95 7.73 -17.78 12.46
N GLN A 96 8.99 -17.66 12.04
CA GLN A 96 9.46 -18.33 10.82
C GLN A 96 9.34 -19.85 11.05
N ALA A 97 8.11 -20.36 11.07
CA ALA A 97 7.85 -21.78 11.14
C ALA A 97 7.82 -22.31 9.71
N PHE A 98 8.69 -23.28 9.45
CA PHE A 98 8.70 -24.09 8.23
C PHE A 98 7.27 -24.45 7.82
N LEU A 99 7.01 -24.39 6.52
CA LEU A 99 5.75 -24.87 5.97
C LEU A 99 5.56 -26.34 6.37
N ASN A 100 4.46 -26.64 7.05
CA ASN A 100 4.07 -28.04 7.23
C ASN A 100 3.51 -28.52 5.87
N PRO A 101 3.94 -29.67 5.32
CA PRO A 101 3.41 -30.19 4.06
C PRO A 101 1.88 -30.27 4.01
N ASN A 102 1.23 -30.48 5.15
CA ASN A 102 -0.24 -30.52 5.26
C ASN A 102 -0.92 -29.14 5.05
N GLU A 103 -0.15 -28.06 5.07
CA GLU A 103 -0.64 -26.68 4.89
C GLU A 103 -0.58 -26.22 3.43
N LEU A 104 0.13 -26.93 2.55
CA LEU A 104 0.24 -26.58 1.14
C LEU A 104 -1.14 -26.50 0.43
N PRO A 105 -2.11 -27.43 0.68
CA PRO A 105 -3.47 -27.29 0.17
C PRO A 105 -4.18 -26.01 0.61
N LEU A 106 -3.90 -25.55 1.84
CA LEU A 106 -4.47 -24.31 2.37
C LEU A 106 -3.89 -23.09 1.65
N LEU A 107 -2.58 -23.09 1.35
CA LEU A 107 -1.94 -22.02 0.58
C LEU A 107 -2.45 -21.97 -0.87
N HIS A 108 -2.67 -23.12 -1.51
CA HIS A 108 -3.30 -23.16 -2.83
C HIS A 108 -4.69 -22.53 -2.82
N ARG A 109 -5.47 -22.73 -1.75
CA ARG A 109 -6.80 -22.10 -1.61
C ARG A 109 -6.69 -20.57 -1.52
N TYR A 110 -5.71 -20.05 -0.77
CA TYR A 110 -5.47 -18.60 -0.71
C TYR A 110 -5.03 -18.06 -2.07
N LEU A 111 -4.14 -18.78 -2.75
CA LEU A 111 -3.66 -18.43 -4.09
C LEU A 111 -4.80 -18.40 -5.11
N GLU A 112 -5.69 -19.40 -5.10
CA GLU A 112 -6.84 -19.46 -6.00
C GLU A 112 -7.82 -18.30 -5.76
N ALA A 113 -8.10 -17.99 -4.49
CA ALA A 113 -8.92 -16.83 -4.14
C ALA A 113 -8.31 -15.52 -4.63
N SER A 114 -6.98 -15.41 -4.56
CA SER A 114 -6.25 -14.22 -4.98
C SER A 114 -6.19 -14.08 -6.51
N LEU A 115 -5.94 -15.18 -7.22
CA LEU A 115 -6.00 -15.24 -8.68
C LEU A 115 -7.38 -14.88 -9.22
N ALA A 116 -8.46 -15.33 -8.57
CA ALA A 116 -9.82 -15.01 -8.95
C ALA A 116 -10.15 -13.51 -8.83
N ARG A 117 -9.49 -12.81 -7.90
CA ARG A 117 -9.64 -11.36 -7.67
C ARG A 117 -8.64 -10.51 -8.46
N ALA A 118 -7.63 -11.15 -9.06
CA ALA A 118 -6.47 -10.50 -9.65
C ALA A 118 -5.79 -9.52 -8.67
N ASP A 119 -5.78 -9.85 -7.39
CA ASP A 119 -5.09 -9.10 -6.35
C ASP A 119 -3.69 -9.71 -6.10
N TRP A 120 -2.69 -8.86 -5.84
CA TRP A 120 -1.37 -9.21 -5.29
C TRP A 120 -0.46 -10.22 -6.03
N GLN A 121 -0.85 -10.74 -7.20
CA GLN A 121 -0.02 -11.67 -7.98
C GLN A 121 1.00 -10.95 -8.88
N SER A 122 2.16 -11.58 -9.07
CA SER A 122 3.16 -11.13 -10.02
C SER A 122 2.72 -11.39 -11.45
N GLU A 123 2.80 -10.39 -12.33
CA GLU A 123 2.60 -10.55 -13.76
C GLU A 123 3.75 -11.28 -14.47
N LEU A 124 4.85 -11.57 -13.78
CA LEU A 124 5.94 -12.35 -14.36
C LEU A 124 5.60 -13.83 -14.48
N VAL A 125 4.65 -14.31 -13.68
CA VAL A 125 4.25 -15.71 -13.67
C VAL A 125 3.14 -15.94 -14.69
N GLU A 126 3.38 -16.87 -15.61
CA GLU A 126 2.39 -17.21 -16.63
C GLU A 126 1.08 -17.73 -16.00
N SER A 127 -0.05 -17.36 -16.59
CA SER A 127 -1.36 -17.81 -16.15
C SER A 127 -1.44 -19.35 -16.13
N GLY A 128 -1.94 -19.90 -15.02
CA GLY A 128 -2.00 -21.35 -14.79
C GLY A 128 -0.72 -21.98 -14.21
N GLN A 129 0.41 -21.27 -14.16
CA GLN A 129 1.65 -21.81 -13.58
C GLN A 129 1.82 -21.54 -12.08
N HIS A 130 0.96 -20.71 -11.49
CA HIS A 130 1.09 -20.22 -10.10
C HIS A 130 1.09 -21.35 -9.06
N HIS A 131 0.20 -22.34 -9.19
CA HIS A 131 0.15 -23.49 -8.27
C HIS A 131 1.42 -24.35 -8.41
N ALA A 132 1.87 -24.63 -9.63
CA ALA A 132 3.09 -25.39 -9.87
C ALA A 132 4.34 -24.66 -9.35
N LEU A 133 4.39 -23.33 -9.48
CA LEU A 133 5.45 -22.51 -8.91
C LEU A 133 5.44 -22.61 -7.37
N LEU A 134 4.27 -22.54 -6.73
CA LEU A 134 4.16 -22.69 -5.28
C LEU A 134 4.69 -24.06 -4.82
N ASP A 135 4.33 -25.13 -5.51
CA ASP A 135 4.82 -26.50 -5.24
C ASP A 135 6.34 -26.60 -5.37
N ASP A 136 6.88 -26.03 -6.46
CA ASP A 136 8.31 -26.06 -6.73
C ASP A 136 9.10 -25.20 -5.73
N ILE A 137 8.58 -24.03 -5.30
CA ILE A 137 9.18 -23.23 -4.23
C ILE A 137 9.15 -24.02 -2.91
N ALA A 138 8.01 -24.57 -2.51
CA ALA A 138 7.89 -25.31 -1.25
C ALA A 138 8.84 -26.51 -1.18
N ARG A 139 9.13 -27.15 -2.32
CA ARG A 139 10.02 -28.30 -2.43
C ARG A 139 11.50 -27.92 -2.55
N VAL A 140 11.83 -26.95 -3.41
CA VAL A 140 13.21 -26.65 -3.82
C VAL A 140 13.82 -25.52 -3.01
N ALA A 141 13.03 -24.52 -2.61
CA ALA A 141 13.48 -23.33 -1.89
C ALA A 141 12.47 -22.91 -0.81
N PRO A 142 12.16 -23.77 0.18
CA PRO A 142 11.21 -23.46 1.25
C PRO A 142 11.59 -22.21 2.06
N GLU A 143 12.87 -21.84 2.09
CA GLU A 143 13.39 -20.60 2.66
C GLU A 143 12.91 -19.32 1.93
N GLY A 144 12.36 -19.45 0.72
CA GLY A 144 11.73 -18.37 -0.03
C GLY A 144 10.25 -18.16 0.32
N LEU A 145 9.67 -19.04 1.13
CA LEU A 145 8.30 -18.94 1.62
C LEU A 145 8.25 -18.18 2.95
N ARG A 146 7.27 -17.30 3.11
CA ARG A 146 6.99 -16.56 4.33
C ARG A 146 5.52 -16.67 4.66
N LEU A 147 5.22 -16.86 5.94
CA LEU A 147 3.87 -17.08 6.45
C LEU A 147 3.57 -16.10 7.57
N ILE A 148 2.39 -15.49 7.53
CA ILE A 148 1.76 -14.86 8.68
C ILE A 148 0.85 -15.91 9.31
N ARG A 149 0.97 -16.11 10.62
CA ARG A 149 0.17 -17.10 11.37
C ARG A 149 -0.67 -16.41 12.44
N ASN A 150 -1.81 -17.00 12.78
CA ASN A 150 -2.58 -16.60 13.95
C ASN A 150 -1.99 -17.18 15.24
N GLY A 151 -2.57 -16.85 16.40
CA GLY A 151 -2.14 -17.38 17.70
C GLY A 151 -2.24 -18.90 17.86
N ASP A 152 -3.04 -19.58 17.02
CA ASP A 152 -3.15 -21.04 16.98
C ASP A 152 -2.15 -21.69 16.01
N GLY A 153 -1.31 -20.89 15.36
CA GLY A 153 -0.34 -21.35 14.37
C GLY A 153 -0.90 -21.58 12.97
N LYS A 154 -2.19 -21.29 12.68
CA LYS A 154 -2.77 -21.41 11.34
C LYS A 154 -2.22 -20.31 10.41
N PRO A 155 -1.79 -20.63 9.18
CA PRO A 155 -1.45 -19.62 8.18
C PRO A 155 -2.64 -18.72 7.84
N LEU A 156 -2.43 -17.40 7.88
CA LEU A 156 -3.37 -16.35 7.48
C LEU A 156 -2.95 -15.65 6.19
N ALA A 157 -1.66 -15.62 5.88
CA ALA A 157 -1.15 -15.02 4.66
C ALA A 157 0.20 -15.61 4.31
N PHE A 158 0.57 -15.52 3.03
CA PHE A 158 1.90 -15.89 2.60
C PHE A 158 2.43 -14.97 1.50
N CYS A 159 3.76 -14.88 1.43
CA CYS A 159 4.44 -14.53 0.20
C CYS A 159 5.49 -15.59 -0.10
N ALA A 160 5.71 -15.85 -1.39
CA ALA A 160 6.67 -16.82 -1.87
C ALA A 160 7.54 -16.19 -2.95
N GLY A 161 8.84 -16.38 -2.80
CA GLY A 161 9.83 -15.89 -3.72
C GLY A 161 10.98 -16.86 -3.90
N LEU A 162 11.87 -16.50 -4.81
CA LEU A 162 13.09 -17.24 -5.09
C LEU A 162 14.27 -16.32 -4.80
N TRP A 163 15.17 -16.79 -3.96
CA TRP A 163 16.52 -16.25 -3.88
C TRP A 163 17.16 -16.38 -5.24
N LEU A 164 17.79 -15.35 -5.79
CA LEU A 164 18.49 -15.44 -7.05
C LEU A 164 19.81 -16.15 -6.79
N SER A 165 19.93 -17.38 -7.26
CA SER A 165 21.13 -18.20 -7.11
C SER A 165 21.20 -19.20 -8.26
N GLU A 166 22.36 -19.80 -8.51
CA GLU A 166 22.48 -20.89 -9.48
C GLU A 166 21.47 -22.03 -9.22
N ARG A 167 21.18 -22.34 -7.95
CA ARG A 167 20.26 -23.42 -7.55
C ARG A 167 18.82 -23.18 -8.00
N THR A 168 18.36 -21.95 -7.89
CA THR A 168 16.96 -21.54 -8.11
C THR A 168 16.75 -20.90 -9.47
N TRP A 169 17.82 -20.63 -10.23
CA TRP A 169 17.77 -19.96 -11.52
C TRP A 169 16.90 -20.69 -12.55
N SER A 170 16.96 -22.03 -12.57
CA SER A 170 16.11 -22.85 -13.45
C SER A 170 14.61 -22.63 -13.21
N LEU A 171 14.21 -22.29 -11.98
CA LEU A 171 12.82 -21.95 -11.66
C LEU A 171 12.48 -20.54 -12.14
N ILE A 172 13.41 -19.58 -12.08
CA ILE A 172 13.24 -18.24 -12.66
C ILE A 172 13.06 -18.32 -14.18
N GLU A 173 13.92 -19.07 -14.88
CA GLU A 173 13.81 -19.24 -16.33
C GLU A 173 12.49 -19.88 -16.75
N ARG A 174 11.99 -20.83 -15.94
CA ARG A 174 10.73 -21.53 -16.21
C ARG A 174 9.50 -20.68 -15.92
N TYR A 175 9.47 -20.02 -14.76
CA TYR A 175 8.25 -19.39 -14.24
C TYR A 175 8.21 -17.88 -14.39
N ALA A 176 9.35 -17.22 -14.56
CA ALA A 176 9.47 -15.77 -14.72
C ALA A 176 10.53 -15.42 -15.80
N PRO A 177 10.40 -15.92 -17.04
CA PRO A 177 11.41 -15.74 -18.09
C PRO A 177 11.68 -14.26 -18.41
N ALA A 178 10.67 -13.40 -18.29
CA ALA A 178 10.83 -11.96 -18.48
C ALA A 178 11.81 -11.33 -17.46
N LEU A 179 11.89 -11.87 -16.23
CA LEU A 179 12.89 -11.43 -15.27
C LEU A 179 14.31 -11.83 -15.71
N ALA A 180 14.47 -13.05 -16.22
CA ALA A 180 15.76 -13.53 -16.71
C ALA A 180 16.31 -12.64 -17.84
N GLU A 181 15.43 -12.15 -18.72
CA GLU A 181 15.78 -11.18 -19.78
C GLU A 181 16.15 -9.78 -19.24
N LEU A 182 15.58 -9.37 -18.10
CA LEU A 182 15.86 -8.09 -17.46
C LEU A 182 17.12 -8.10 -16.59
N MET A 183 17.54 -9.26 -16.08
CA MET A 183 18.68 -9.36 -15.17
C MET A 183 19.97 -8.73 -15.71
N PRO A 184 20.38 -8.90 -16.99
CA PRO A 184 21.54 -8.21 -17.54
C PRO A 184 21.40 -6.67 -17.57
N LYS A 185 20.18 -6.14 -17.56
CA LYS A 185 19.90 -4.69 -17.52
C LYS A 185 19.81 -4.13 -16.10
N LEU A 186 19.51 -4.99 -15.13
CA LEU A 186 19.50 -4.68 -13.70
C LEU A 186 20.88 -4.85 -13.06
N ALA A 187 21.76 -5.63 -13.71
CA ALA A 187 23.17 -5.67 -13.39
C ALA A 187 23.80 -4.31 -13.73
N ASP A 188 24.17 -3.57 -12.70
CA ASP A 188 24.87 -2.30 -12.82
C ASP A 188 26.27 -2.53 -13.43
N ASP A 189 26.87 -1.51 -14.06
CA ASP A 189 28.22 -1.59 -14.71
C ASP A 189 29.35 -1.98 -13.73
N ASN A 190 29.05 -2.10 -12.44
CA ASN A 190 29.94 -2.47 -11.35
C ASN A 190 30.23 -3.98 -11.24
N GLY A 191 29.72 -4.81 -12.15
CA GLY A 191 29.99 -6.26 -12.18
C GLY A 191 29.23 -7.08 -11.13
N TYR A 192 28.13 -6.54 -10.61
CA TYR A 192 27.24 -7.21 -9.67
C TYR A 192 26.43 -8.31 -10.37
N ASP A 193 26.49 -9.56 -9.87
CA ASP A 193 25.66 -10.68 -10.34
C ASP A 193 24.87 -11.26 -9.17
N ALA A 194 23.59 -10.92 -9.13
CA ALA A 194 22.66 -11.39 -8.11
C ALA A 194 22.64 -12.92 -7.97
N ARG A 195 22.99 -13.68 -9.03
CA ARG A 195 23.02 -15.15 -9.01
C ARG A 195 24.25 -15.71 -8.30
N LEU A 196 25.35 -14.97 -8.29
CA LEU A 196 26.59 -15.35 -7.61
C LEU A 196 26.57 -14.90 -6.15
N ASP A 197 26.03 -13.70 -5.90
CA ASP A 197 26.01 -13.11 -4.55
C ASP A 197 24.92 -13.71 -3.66
N GLY A 198 23.82 -14.21 -4.24
CA GLY A 198 22.77 -14.92 -3.49
C GLY A 198 22.02 -14.04 -2.47
N ASP A 199 22.18 -12.73 -2.55
CA ASP A 199 21.68 -11.72 -1.61
C ASP A 199 20.36 -11.08 -2.07
N THR A 200 19.88 -11.44 -3.26
CA THR A 200 18.66 -10.91 -3.85
C THR A 200 17.55 -11.94 -3.81
N VAL A 201 16.35 -11.54 -3.38
CA VAL A 201 15.15 -12.36 -3.46
C VAL A 201 14.12 -11.70 -4.37
N CYS A 202 13.54 -12.48 -5.27
CA CYS A 202 12.43 -12.08 -6.12
C CYS A 202 11.12 -12.65 -5.57
N VAL A 203 10.18 -11.79 -5.18
CA VAL A 203 8.85 -12.20 -4.70
C VAL A 203 7.93 -12.38 -5.89
N LEU A 204 7.40 -13.58 -6.07
CA LEU A 204 6.60 -13.95 -7.24
C LEU A 204 5.13 -14.22 -6.90
N LEU A 205 4.84 -14.68 -5.69
CA LEU A 205 3.49 -14.99 -5.25
C LEU A 205 3.21 -14.30 -3.91
N ALA A 206 2.01 -13.79 -3.73
CA ALA A 206 1.52 -13.34 -2.44
C ALA A 206 0.01 -13.58 -2.36
N ALA A 207 -0.49 -14.08 -1.24
CA ALA A 207 -1.93 -14.25 -1.03
C ALA A 207 -2.29 -14.21 0.45
N VAL A 208 -3.55 -13.89 0.75
CA VAL A 208 -4.08 -13.91 2.12
C VAL A 208 -5.35 -14.74 2.23
N ASP A 209 -5.66 -15.16 3.46
CA ASP A 209 -6.94 -15.69 3.85
C ASP A 209 -7.96 -14.54 3.90
N VAL A 210 -8.79 -14.45 2.86
CA VAL A 210 -9.86 -13.44 2.76
C VAL A 210 -11.13 -13.86 3.50
N GLU A 211 -11.21 -15.11 3.98
CA GLU A 211 -12.36 -15.66 4.68
C GLU A 211 -12.25 -15.52 6.21
N GLN A 212 -11.05 -15.25 6.73
CA GLN A 212 -10.86 -15.10 8.18
C GLN A 212 -11.44 -13.76 8.69
N PRO A 213 -12.04 -13.73 9.90
CA PRO A 213 -12.83 -12.58 10.35
C PRO A 213 -12.02 -11.53 11.15
N TYR A 214 -10.76 -11.81 11.48
CA TYR A 214 -10.01 -11.02 12.47
C TYR A 214 -9.17 -9.90 11.88
N TYR A 215 -8.75 -10.06 10.62
CA TYR A 215 -7.95 -9.09 9.89
C TYR A 215 -8.62 -8.73 8.57
N ARG A 216 -8.38 -7.53 8.09
CA ARG A 216 -8.69 -7.17 6.71
C ARG A 216 -7.57 -7.65 5.77
N PRO A 217 -7.86 -7.91 4.50
CA PRO A 217 -6.85 -8.29 3.53
C PRO A 217 -5.65 -7.33 3.49
N GLU A 218 -5.91 -6.02 3.57
CA GLU A 218 -4.89 -4.97 3.54
C GLU A 218 -4.02 -4.96 4.80
N GLU A 219 -4.57 -5.34 5.95
CA GLU A 219 -3.79 -5.48 7.18
C GLU A 219 -2.83 -6.67 7.05
N LEU A 220 -3.29 -7.80 6.50
CA LEU A 220 -2.44 -8.95 6.22
C LEU A 220 -1.36 -8.65 5.17
N GLY A 221 -1.69 -7.86 4.13
CA GLY A 221 -0.72 -7.36 3.16
C GLY A 221 0.34 -6.47 3.80
N ALA A 222 -0.06 -5.54 4.67
CA ALA A 222 0.88 -4.71 5.43
C ALA A 222 1.77 -5.56 6.35
N MET A 223 1.21 -6.62 6.95
CA MET A 223 2.00 -7.55 7.76
C MET A 223 3.06 -8.30 6.95
N LEU A 224 2.73 -8.69 5.71
CA LEU A 224 3.68 -9.27 4.77
C LEU A 224 4.78 -8.26 4.41
N PHE A 225 4.44 -7.03 4.03
CA PHE A 225 5.43 -5.99 3.72
C PHE A 225 6.35 -5.67 4.89
N GLN A 226 5.80 -5.57 6.11
CA GLN A 226 6.59 -5.28 7.29
C GLN A 226 7.63 -6.37 7.56
N ASN A 227 7.23 -7.65 7.51
CA ASN A 227 8.16 -8.77 7.63
C ASN A 227 9.25 -8.73 6.57
N TRP A 228 8.87 -8.34 5.37
CA TRP A 228 9.78 -8.29 4.24
C TRP A 228 10.81 -7.15 4.39
N LEU A 229 10.39 -5.97 4.85
CA LEU A 229 11.27 -4.84 5.16
C LEU A 229 12.22 -5.13 6.33
N ILE A 230 11.79 -5.93 7.31
CA ILE A 230 12.65 -6.38 8.42
C ILE A 230 13.74 -7.32 7.90
N ASP A 231 13.40 -8.25 7.01
CA ASP A 231 14.38 -9.17 6.42
C ASP A 231 15.40 -8.42 5.54
N THR A 232 14.97 -7.43 4.74
CA THR A 232 15.89 -6.64 3.90
C THR A 232 16.88 -5.77 4.66
N ALA A 233 16.57 -5.43 5.92
CA ALA A 233 17.52 -4.73 6.79
C ALA A 233 18.86 -5.49 6.94
N ASN A 234 18.89 -6.81 6.77
CA ASN A 234 20.15 -7.56 6.78
C ASN A 234 21.05 -7.36 5.54
N GLY A 235 20.78 -6.34 4.73
CA GLY A 235 21.50 -6.06 3.48
C GLY A 235 21.01 -6.89 2.30
N LEU A 236 19.81 -7.47 2.40
CA LEU A 236 19.20 -8.23 1.32
C LEU A 236 18.54 -7.30 0.31
N ARG A 237 18.65 -7.69 -0.96
CA ARG A 237 18.03 -6.99 -2.07
C ARG A 237 16.77 -7.68 -2.53
N ALA A 238 15.98 -6.91 -3.25
CA ALA A 238 14.57 -7.19 -3.42
C ALA A 238 14.07 -6.85 -4.79
N ILE A 239 13.48 -7.84 -5.46
CA ILE A 239 12.75 -7.61 -6.70
C ILE A 239 11.30 -7.97 -6.44
N ILE A 240 10.43 -6.96 -6.45
CA ILE A 240 8.99 -7.12 -6.33
C ILE A 240 8.39 -6.67 -7.67
N PRO A 241 7.97 -7.60 -8.52
CA PRO A 241 7.32 -7.26 -9.77
C PRO A 241 5.95 -6.66 -9.47
N ALA A 242 5.75 -5.41 -9.90
CA ALA A 242 4.53 -4.67 -9.66
C ALA A 242 4.02 -4.08 -10.97
N ALA A 243 2.89 -4.58 -11.42
CA ALA A 243 2.20 -4.04 -12.59
C ALA A 243 1.01 -3.17 -12.23
N ASP A 244 0.45 -3.33 -11.02
CA ASP A 244 -0.50 -2.35 -10.49
C ASP A 244 0.24 -1.04 -10.15
N PRO A 245 -0.15 0.10 -10.76
CA PRO A 245 0.39 1.42 -10.42
C PRO A 245 0.27 1.79 -8.93
N GLN A 246 -0.73 1.27 -8.23
CA GLN A 246 -0.94 1.47 -6.79
C GLN A 246 0.13 0.75 -5.97
N LEU A 247 0.42 -0.51 -6.30
CA LEU A 247 1.52 -1.26 -5.69
C LEU A 247 2.87 -0.61 -6.02
N GLY A 248 3.08 -0.18 -7.27
CA GLY A 248 4.28 0.56 -7.66
C GLY A 248 4.45 1.88 -6.88
N THR A 249 3.35 2.56 -6.55
CA THR A 249 3.37 3.77 -5.72
C THR A 249 3.76 3.47 -4.28
N LEU A 250 3.19 2.40 -3.70
CA LEU A 250 3.54 1.93 -2.36
C LEU A 250 5.03 1.59 -2.27
N LEU A 251 5.54 0.79 -3.22
CA LEU A 251 6.94 0.38 -3.27
C LEU A 251 7.88 1.59 -3.38
N SER A 252 7.59 2.55 -4.25
CA SER A 252 8.39 3.78 -4.35
C SER A 252 8.35 4.62 -3.07
N GLN A 253 7.23 4.67 -2.35
CA GLN A 253 7.14 5.34 -1.05
C GLN A 253 7.93 4.61 0.05
N LEU A 254 8.12 3.30 -0.08
CA LEU A 254 8.97 2.48 0.77
C LEU A 254 10.46 2.49 0.37
N GLY A 255 10.83 3.27 -0.66
CA GLY A 255 12.22 3.46 -1.08
C GLY A 255 12.70 2.47 -2.15
N PHE A 256 11.80 1.75 -2.82
CA PHE A 256 12.16 0.93 -3.98
C PHE A 256 12.34 1.80 -5.23
N ASP A 257 13.45 1.58 -5.93
CA ASP A 257 13.70 2.15 -7.24
C ASP A 257 13.03 1.32 -8.34
N ARG A 258 12.54 1.99 -9.39
CA ARG A 258 11.99 1.31 -10.58
C ARG A 258 13.14 0.83 -11.46
N GLY A 259 13.51 -0.44 -11.33
CA GLY A 259 14.48 -1.10 -12.20
C GLY A 259 13.81 -1.71 -13.44
N GLY A 260 14.10 -1.18 -14.64
CA GLY A 260 13.79 -1.79 -15.95
C GLY A 260 12.30 -2.00 -16.29
N SER A 261 11.82 -1.39 -17.39
CA SER A 261 10.48 -1.68 -17.93
C SER A 261 10.50 -2.90 -18.86
N ILE A 262 9.55 -3.83 -18.70
CA ILE A 262 9.26 -4.86 -19.69
C ILE A 262 8.56 -4.18 -20.89
N PRO A 263 9.00 -4.40 -22.15
CA PRO A 263 8.29 -3.89 -23.32
C PRO A 263 6.85 -4.44 -23.37
N GLU A 264 5.86 -3.55 -23.58
CA GLU A 264 4.42 -3.87 -23.58
C GLU A 264 4.00 -4.98 -24.56
N GLU A 265 4.81 -5.27 -25.58
CA GLU A 265 4.47 -6.25 -26.64
C GLU A 265 4.47 -7.72 -26.18
N ARG A 266 4.97 -8.03 -24.97
CA ARG A 266 5.13 -9.42 -24.49
C ARG A 266 4.29 -9.81 -23.28
N VAL A 267 3.40 -8.94 -22.77
CA VAL A 267 2.41 -9.33 -21.77
C VAL A 267 1.34 -10.18 -22.45
N PRO A 268 1.29 -11.51 -22.28
CA PRO A 268 0.22 -12.30 -22.84
C PRO A 268 -1.02 -12.01 -21.98
N PHE A 269 -2.02 -11.38 -22.60
CA PHE A 269 -3.31 -11.03 -22.01
C PHE A 269 -3.40 -9.72 -21.20
N ARG A 270 -3.32 -8.59 -21.93
CA ARG A 270 -4.26 -7.47 -21.71
C ARG A 270 -4.68 -6.82 -23.03
N ARG A 271 -5.33 -7.59 -23.92
CA ARG A 271 -6.21 -6.97 -24.94
C ARG A 271 -7.59 -6.75 -24.32
N SER A 272 -7.71 -5.64 -23.59
CA SER A 272 -8.94 -4.86 -23.49
C SER A 272 -8.67 -3.49 -22.84
N GLY A 273 -8.26 -2.54 -23.70
CA GLY A 273 -8.42 -1.08 -23.55
C GLY A 273 -7.33 -0.35 -22.75
N GLY A 274 -6.41 0.45 -23.30
CA GLY A 274 -6.33 1.12 -24.60
C GLY A 274 -5.97 2.59 -24.37
N GLU A 275 -4.72 2.97 -24.60
CA GLU A 275 -4.30 4.36 -24.80
C GLU A 275 -4.11 4.59 -26.31
N GLN A 276 -4.89 5.48 -26.91
CA GLN A 276 -4.41 6.55 -27.81
C GLN A 276 -5.58 7.38 -28.35
N SER A 277 -5.25 8.64 -28.61
CA SER A 277 -6.14 9.78 -28.79
C SER A 277 -6.70 9.94 -30.21
N LEU A 278 -7.84 10.64 -30.27
CA LEU A 278 -8.42 11.45 -31.36
C LEU A 278 -9.21 10.80 -32.51
N HIS A 279 -10.47 11.27 -32.56
CA HIS A 279 -11.42 11.41 -33.67
C HIS A 279 -12.23 10.20 -34.17
N ASP A 280 -13.48 10.24 -33.70
CA ASP A 280 -14.72 10.22 -34.48
C ASP A 280 -15.47 8.88 -34.66
N SER A 281 -16.77 9.00 -34.39
CA SER A 281 -17.88 8.16 -34.85
C SER A 281 -18.14 6.79 -34.18
N GLY A 282 -18.97 6.84 -33.12
CA GLY A 282 -20.31 6.23 -33.21
C GLY A 282 -20.61 4.94 -32.43
N ARG A 283 -21.55 5.09 -31.47
CA ARG A 283 -22.41 4.07 -30.80
C ARG A 283 -21.71 3.25 -29.70
N VAL A 284 -21.79 3.66 -28.43
CA VAL A 284 -22.94 3.57 -27.48
C VAL A 284 -23.46 2.13 -27.32
N GLU A 285 -23.07 1.46 -26.23
CA GLU A 285 -24.01 0.94 -25.24
C GLU A 285 -23.31 0.50 -23.93
N SER A 286 -23.76 1.11 -22.83
CA SER A 286 -23.51 0.84 -21.40
C SER A 286 -22.14 1.21 -20.80
N GLU A 287 -21.85 2.52 -20.76
CA GLU A 287 -20.81 3.10 -19.92
C GLU A 287 -21.23 3.09 -18.44
N ALA A 288 -20.56 2.29 -17.61
CA ALA A 288 -20.42 2.64 -16.21
C ALA A 288 -19.76 4.02 -16.16
N LEU A 289 -20.46 5.03 -15.63
CA LEU A 289 -19.96 6.39 -15.53
C LEU A 289 -18.57 6.37 -14.88
N ARG A 290 -17.54 6.70 -15.65
CA ARG A 290 -16.18 6.86 -15.13
C ARG A 290 -16.20 8.01 -14.13
N ALA A 291 -15.53 7.82 -12.99
CA ALA A 291 -15.42 8.86 -11.98
C ALA A 291 -14.85 10.15 -12.59
N VAL A 292 -15.38 11.30 -12.19
CA VAL A 292 -14.90 12.60 -12.68
C VAL A 292 -13.41 12.74 -12.36
N PRO A 293 -12.51 12.97 -13.34
CA PRO A 293 -11.09 13.12 -13.09
C PRO A 293 -10.80 14.26 -12.10
N TRP A 294 -9.78 14.09 -11.26
CA TRP A 294 -9.45 15.07 -10.21
C TRP A 294 -9.17 16.49 -10.75
N SER A 295 -8.67 16.62 -11.98
CA SER A 295 -8.42 17.90 -12.63
C SER A 295 -9.71 18.64 -12.95
N GLU A 296 -10.72 17.92 -13.42
CA GLU A 296 -12.05 18.46 -13.71
C GLU A 296 -12.82 18.70 -12.41
N MET A 297 -12.76 17.78 -11.45
CA MET A 297 -13.37 17.96 -10.13
C MET A 297 -12.81 19.19 -9.40
N LYS A 298 -11.50 19.42 -9.53
CA LYS A 298 -10.87 20.66 -9.03
C LYS A 298 -11.38 21.90 -9.74
N GLN A 299 -11.53 21.90 -11.07
CA GLN A 299 -12.09 23.03 -11.80
C GLN A 299 -13.54 23.30 -11.37
N LEU A 300 -14.33 22.25 -11.25
CA LEU A 300 -15.72 22.27 -10.84
C LEU A 300 -15.90 22.85 -9.42
N VAL A 301 -15.03 22.51 -8.46
CA VAL A 301 -15.07 23.11 -7.12
C VAL A 301 -14.51 24.55 -7.11
N GLN A 302 -13.50 24.86 -7.94
CA GLN A 302 -12.92 26.20 -8.02
C GLN A 302 -13.86 27.23 -8.64
N HIS A 303 -14.60 26.79 -9.65
CA HIS A 303 -15.50 27.57 -10.50
C HIS A 303 -16.97 27.20 -10.27
N MET A 304 -17.32 26.73 -9.07
CA MET A 304 -18.65 26.22 -8.73
C MET A 304 -19.82 27.21 -8.94
N TYR A 305 -19.51 28.50 -9.11
CA TYR A 305 -20.50 29.57 -9.37
C TYR A 305 -20.35 30.19 -10.77
N ASP A 306 -19.53 29.62 -11.63
CA ASP A 306 -19.35 30.05 -13.02
C ASP A 306 -19.94 28.98 -13.93
N ASP A 307 -21.22 29.14 -14.26
CA ASP A 307 -21.97 28.15 -15.04
C ASP A 307 -21.34 27.94 -16.43
N SER A 308 -20.70 28.96 -17.00
CA SER A 308 -20.01 28.84 -18.30
C SER A 308 -18.80 27.90 -18.26
N VAL A 309 -18.08 27.88 -17.13
CA VAL A 309 -16.96 26.97 -16.91
C VAL A 309 -17.45 25.55 -16.65
N LEU A 310 -18.55 25.40 -15.89
CA LEU A 310 -19.13 24.09 -15.59
C LEU A 310 -19.73 23.43 -16.85
N GLU A 311 -20.42 24.19 -17.69
CA GLU A 311 -20.97 23.71 -18.98
C GLU A 311 -19.88 23.21 -19.92
N ALA A 312 -18.67 23.76 -19.84
CA ALA A 312 -17.55 23.38 -20.68
C ALA A 312 -16.80 22.12 -20.20
N LEU A 313 -17.14 21.56 -19.03
CA LEU A 313 -16.45 20.39 -18.49
C LEU A 313 -16.87 19.09 -19.20
N PRO A 314 -15.93 18.34 -19.81
CA PRO A 314 -16.24 17.12 -20.55
C PRO A 314 -17.01 16.08 -19.73
N SER A 315 -16.65 15.90 -18.45
CA SER A 315 -17.32 14.90 -17.60
C SER A 315 -18.76 15.27 -17.28
N LEU A 316 -19.09 16.57 -17.14
CA LEU A 316 -20.48 17.02 -16.90
C LEU A 316 -21.32 16.93 -18.17
N GLN A 317 -20.75 17.25 -19.33
CA GLN A 317 -21.41 17.08 -20.63
C GLN A 317 -21.72 15.61 -20.91
N ALA A 318 -20.73 14.73 -20.73
CA ALA A 318 -20.89 13.28 -20.92
C ALA A 318 -21.92 12.69 -19.94
N ALA A 319 -21.93 13.16 -18.70
CA ALA A 319 -22.88 12.72 -17.68
C ALA A 319 -24.25 13.37 -17.80
N GLY A 320 -24.49 14.28 -18.77
CA GLY A 320 -25.71 15.08 -18.91
C GLY A 320 -26.11 15.73 -17.57
N CYS A 321 -25.13 16.35 -16.91
CA CYS A 321 -25.27 16.98 -15.60
C CYS A 321 -25.35 18.49 -15.75
N GLU A 322 -26.51 19.04 -15.38
CA GLU A 322 -26.73 20.49 -15.40
C GLU A 322 -25.82 21.18 -14.37
N PRO A 323 -25.22 22.35 -14.69
CA PRO A 323 -24.34 23.09 -13.78
C PRO A 323 -24.94 23.35 -12.40
N THR A 324 -26.25 23.62 -12.36
CA THR A 324 -26.99 23.86 -11.11
C THR A 324 -27.04 22.60 -10.24
N SER A 325 -27.35 21.45 -10.84
CA SER A 325 -27.40 20.18 -10.11
C SER A 325 -26.02 19.69 -9.70
N ALA A 326 -25.00 19.91 -10.54
CA ALA A 326 -23.61 19.63 -10.16
C ALA A 326 -23.21 20.43 -8.92
N ARG A 327 -23.47 21.75 -8.93
CA ARG A 327 -23.24 22.67 -7.80
C ARG A 327 -23.95 22.23 -6.53
N GLU A 328 -25.23 21.92 -6.59
CA GLU A 328 -26.01 21.45 -5.44
C GLU A 328 -25.43 20.15 -4.87
N LEU A 329 -25.05 19.22 -5.72
CA LEU A 329 -24.49 17.94 -5.31
C LEU A 329 -23.13 18.10 -4.61
N ILE A 330 -22.24 18.95 -5.14
CA ILE A 330 -20.96 19.26 -4.50
C ILE A 330 -21.17 19.91 -3.14
N LEU A 331 -22.08 20.89 -3.07
CA LEU A 331 -22.40 21.55 -1.81
C LEU A 331 -22.92 20.53 -0.79
N CYS A 332 -23.78 19.61 -1.21
CA CYS A 332 -24.25 18.51 -0.38
C CYS A 332 -23.06 17.67 0.12
N LEU A 333 -22.25 17.12 -0.79
CA LEU A 333 -21.10 16.27 -0.46
C LEU A 333 -20.06 16.93 0.45
N LEU A 334 -19.87 18.26 0.33
CA LEU A 334 -18.91 19.01 1.16
C LEU A 334 -19.50 19.52 2.49
N THR A 335 -20.82 19.47 2.67
CA THR A 335 -21.49 19.96 3.89
C THR A 335 -22.28 18.89 4.65
N GLU A 336 -22.43 17.68 4.08
CA GLU A 336 -22.98 16.51 4.77
C GLU A 336 -22.21 16.23 6.08
N VAL A 337 -22.95 15.91 7.14
CA VAL A 337 -22.40 15.65 8.49
C VAL A 337 -21.44 14.46 8.49
N THR A 338 -21.74 13.45 7.67
CA THR A 338 -20.90 12.28 7.44
C THR A 338 -20.58 12.25 5.95
N PRO A 339 -19.30 12.34 5.54
CA PRO A 339 -18.94 12.35 4.14
C PRO A 339 -19.21 10.99 3.50
N ARG A 340 -19.62 10.99 2.23
CA ARG A 340 -19.77 9.77 1.46
C ARG A 340 -18.42 9.19 1.10
N TYR A 341 -18.24 7.90 1.36
CA TYR A 341 -17.08 7.15 0.91
C TYR A 341 -16.88 7.33 -0.62
N PRO A 342 -15.65 7.49 -1.14
CA PRO A 342 -14.35 7.41 -0.45
C PRO A 342 -13.87 8.73 0.18
N LEU A 343 -14.69 9.80 0.19
CA LEU A 343 -14.30 11.06 0.81
C LEU A 343 -14.25 10.91 2.33
N THR A 344 -13.11 11.22 2.93
CA THR A 344 -12.94 11.19 4.40
C THR A 344 -13.37 12.52 5.05
N GLU A 345 -13.65 12.52 6.36
CA GLU A 345 -14.01 13.76 7.09
C GLU A 345 -12.91 14.81 6.99
N PHE A 346 -11.66 14.36 7.00
CA PHE A 346 -10.51 15.21 6.87
C PHE A 346 -10.39 15.84 5.47
N GLU A 347 -10.59 15.06 4.42
CA GLU A 347 -10.58 15.55 3.04
C GLU A 347 -11.76 16.48 2.76
N GLN A 348 -12.96 16.13 3.23
CA GLN A 348 -14.15 16.97 3.16
C GLN A 348 -13.88 18.31 3.84
N ARG A 349 -13.25 18.30 5.03
CA ARG A 349 -12.84 19.52 5.75
C ARG A 349 -11.81 20.34 4.97
N ILE A 350 -10.77 19.72 4.39
CA ILE A 350 -9.77 20.41 3.57
C ILE A 350 -10.43 21.13 2.39
N LEU A 351 -11.34 20.46 1.69
CA LEU A 351 -12.03 21.04 0.54
C LEU A 351 -13.01 22.13 0.96
N ARG A 352 -13.79 21.92 2.02
CA ARG A 352 -14.71 22.92 2.57
C ARG A 352 -13.98 24.17 3.04
N ASP A 353 -12.96 24.03 3.87
CA ASP A 353 -12.24 25.16 4.45
C ASP A 353 -11.40 25.88 3.38
N GLY A 354 -10.85 25.14 2.41
CA GLY A 354 -10.00 25.67 1.35
C GLY A 354 -10.73 26.28 0.15
N TYR A 355 -11.96 25.85 -0.15
CA TYR A 355 -12.66 26.22 -1.39
C TYR A 355 -14.07 26.77 -1.19
N LEU A 356 -14.80 26.38 -0.13
CA LEU A 356 -16.12 26.93 0.19
C LEU A 356 -16.01 28.14 1.12
N GLN A 357 -15.31 28.00 2.25
CA GLN A 357 -15.20 29.07 3.24
C GLN A 357 -14.15 30.12 2.83
N ARG A 358 -13.07 29.69 2.17
CA ARG A 358 -11.97 30.56 1.65
C ARG A 358 -11.36 31.52 2.67
N ASN A 359 -11.48 31.21 3.97
CA ASN A 359 -11.03 32.06 5.06
C ASN A 359 -9.50 32.11 5.19
N LEU A 360 -8.79 31.11 4.68
CA LEU A 360 -7.34 30.96 4.76
C LEU A 360 -6.73 30.74 3.38
N ARG A 361 -5.57 31.33 3.12
CA ARG A 361 -4.75 30.96 1.95
C ARG A 361 -4.28 29.51 2.11
N LYS A 362 -4.05 28.80 1.01
CA LYS A 362 -3.60 27.39 1.03
C LYS A 362 -2.39 27.12 1.93
N SER A 363 -1.45 28.05 2.01
CA SER A 363 -0.30 27.95 2.93
C SER A 363 -0.69 28.09 4.40
N GLN A 364 -1.64 28.98 4.71
CA GLN A 364 -2.17 29.17 6.05
C GLN A 364 -3.10 28.03 6.46
N LEU A 365 -3.82 27.42 5.50
CA LEU A 365 -4.61 26.23 5.75
C LEU A 365 -3.73 25.00 5.99
N ALA A 366 -2.62 24.87 5.26
CA ALA A 366 -1.61 23.84 5.54
C ALA A 366 -1.03 24.00 6.96
N GLU A 367 -0.75 25.23 7.38
CA GLU A 367 -0.27 25.57 8.72
C GLU A 367 -1.33 25.31 9.80
N ALA A 368 -2.59 25.72 9.57
CA ALA A 368 -3.72 25.48 10.48
C ALA A 368 -4.09 23.99 10.62
N LEU A 369 -3.72 23.17 9.64
CA LEU A 369 -3.85 21.71 9.69
C LEU A 369 -2.53 21.01 10.07
N HIS A 370 -1.53 21.78 10.54
CA HIS A 370 -0.25 21.29 11.06
C HIS A 370 0.53 20.38 10.12
N MET A 371 0.53 20.68 8.82
CA MET A 371 1.24 19.87 7.82
C MET A 371 2.12 20.71 6.90
N SER A 372 3.14 20.06 6.31
CA SER A 372 3.97 20.70 5.29
C SER A 372 3.14 21.07 4.05
N ARG A 373 3.58 22.08 3.30
CA ARG A 373 2.92 22.47 2.03
C ARG A 373 2.86 21.30 1.04
N ALA A 374 3.90 20.48 0.97
CA ALA A 374 3.93 19.32 0.08
C ALA A 374 2.89 18.26 0.49
N THR A 375 2.78 17.97 1.79
CA THR A 375 1.76 17.07 2.35
C THR A 375 0.35 17.61 2.11
N PHE A 376 0.14 18.91 2.31
CA PHE A 376 -1.13 19.56 2.02
C PHE A 376 -1.57 19.40 0.56
N TYR A 377 -0.68 19.65 -0.41
CA TYR A 377 -1.03 19.48 -1.82
C TYR A 377 -1.29 18.02 -2.21
N ARG A 378 -0.66 17.05 -1.54
CA ARG A 378 -0.97 15.62 -1.71
C ARG A 378 -2.38 15.30 -1.22
N HIS A 379 -2.75 15.73 -0.02
CA HIS A 379 -4.11 15.54 0.50
C HIS A 379 -5.18 16.27 -0.32
N VAL A 380 -4.91 17.50 -0.78
CA VAL A 380 -5.84 18.21 -1.67
C VAL A 380 -6.05 17.45 -2.98
N ARG A 381 -4.99 16.86 -3.55
CA ARG A 381 -5.10 16.08 -4.78
C ARG A 381 -5.93 14.81 -4.56
N GLN A 382 -5.66 14.09 -3.48
CA GLN A 382 -6.42 12.89 -3.10
C GLN A 382 -7.89 13.21 -2.79
N ALA A 383 -8.15 14.29 -2.06
CA ALA A 383 -9.50 14.76 -1.77
C ALA A 383 -10.32 15.05 -3.05
N PHE A 384 -9.70 15.64 -4.08
CA PHE A 384 -10.38 15.84 -5.38
C PHE A 384 -10.61 14.54 -6.14
N GLN A 385 -9.73 13.54 -5.99
CA GLN A 385 -9.97 12.22 -6.56
C GLN A 385 -11.18 11.55 -5.89
N HIS A 386 -11.20 11.53 -4.55
CA HIS A 386 -12.28 10.93 -3.78
C HIS A 386 -13.62 11.65 -3.97
N LEU A 387 -13.61 12.98 -4.02
CA LEU A 387 -14.80 13.76 -4.36
C LEU A 387 -15.31 13.43 -5.78
N GLY A 388 -14.40 13.16 -6.72
CA GLY A 388 -14.73 12.67 -8.07
C GLY A 388 -15.58 11.40 -8.06
N TYR A 389 -15.18 10.42 -7.25
CA TYR A 389 -15.92 9.18 -7.06
C TYR A 389 -17.27 9.40 -6.37
N ALA A 390 -17.28 10.10 -5.23
CA ALA A 390 -18.50 10.37 -4.47
C ALA A 390 -19.53 11.18 -5.28
N PHE A 391 -19.06 12.12 -6.11
CA PHE A 391 -19.91 12.87 -7.03
C PHE A 391 -20.55 11.98 -8.09
N THR A 392 -19.76 11.13 -8.75
CA THR A 392 -20.28 10.23 -9.78
C THR A 392 -21.30 9.25 -9.21
N GLU A 393 -21.04 8.66 -8.05
CA GLU A 393 -22.00 7.76 -7.39
C GLU A 393 -23.29 8.50 -7.00
N ALA A 394 -23.19 9.64 -6.30
CA ALA A 394 -24.37 10.39 -5.88
C ALA A 394 -25.18 10.93 -7.08
N TRP A 395 -24.51 11.26 -8.19
CA TRP A 395 -25.17 11.64 -9.44
C TRP A 395 -25.91 10.46 -10.09
N THR A 396 -25.33 9.26 -10.07
CA THR A 396 -26.01 8.06 -10.57
C THR A 396 -27.23 7.68 -9.74
N GLU A 397 -27.20 7.90 -8.43
CA GLU A 397 -28.34 7.69 -7.54
C GLU A 397 -29.49 8.65 -7.85
N LEU A 398 -29.20 9.91 -8.14
CA LEU A 398 -30.21 10.92 -8.50
C LEU A 398 -30.87 10.68 -9.86
N LYS A 399 -30.24 9.89 -10.74
CA LYS A 399 -30.77 9.53 -12.06
C LYS A 399 -31.58 8.23 -12.07
N ARG A 400 -31.58 7.47 -10.97
CA ARG A 400 -32.45 6.30 -10.78
C ARG A 400 -33.78 6.76 -10.20
#